data_AF-A0A659URZ7-F1
#
_entry.id   AF-A0A659URZ7-F1
#
_cell.length_a   1.000
_cell.length_b   1.000
_cell.length_c   1.000
_cell.angle_alpha   90.00
_cell.angle_beta   90.00
_cell.angle_gamma   90.00
#
_symmetry.space_group_name_H-M   'P 1'
#
loop_
_entity.id
_entity.type
_entity.pdbx_description
1 polymer ?
#
loop_
_entity_poly.entity_id
_entity_poly.type
_entity_poly.pdbx_seq_one_letter_code
_entity_poly.pdbx_strand_id
1 'polypeptide(L)'
;DPVRAMRAADRLPIIMQSLTTAYDLVVVECGPADAQGISRLGGEATEVFLSMLEADDEVTQAAVKLIESGYPDLTLVTPLGHEPPGNPVPGRRSAA
;
A
#
# COMPACT_ATOMS: atom_id res chain seq x y z
N ASP A 1 -23.56 -0.19 -4.17
CA ASP A 1 -23.07 -1.35 -4.93
C ASP A 1 -21.60 -1.10 -5.28
N PRO A 2 -20.66 -1.78 -4.61
CA PRO A 2 -19.22 -1.59 -4.83
C PRO A 2 -18.81 -1.91 -6.28
N VAL A 3 -19.46 -2.85 -6.95
CA VAL A 3 -19.16 -3.20 -8.35
C VAL A 3 -19.45 -2.01 -9.27
N ARG A 4 -20.58 -1.33 -9.04
CA ARG A 4 -20.96 -0.14 -9.81
C ARG A 4 -20.04 1.05 -9.56
N ALA A 5 -19.51 1.19 -8.33
CA ALA A 5 -18.54 2.23 -7.98
C ALA A 5 -17.17 1.99 -8.66
N MET A 6 -16.74 0.73 -8.76
CA MET A 6 -15.42 0.36 -9.29
C MET A 6 -15.33 0.31 -10.82
N ARG A 7 -16.44 0.50 -11.57
CA ARG A 7 -16.42 0.42 -13.05
C ARG A 7 -15.46 1.40 -13.72
N ALA A 8 -15.18 2.53 -13.07
CA ALA A 8 -14.25 3.51 -13.62
C ALA A 8 -12.77 3.11 -13.45
N ALA A 9 -12.46 2.10 -12.61
CA ALA A 9 -11.09 1.67 -12.34
C ALA A 9 -10.38 1.14 -13.60
N ASP A 10 -11.12 0.69 -14.61
CA ASP A 10 -10.56 0.26 -15.90
C ASP A 10 -9.90 1.42 -16.67
N ARG A 11 -10.19 2.67 -16.29
CA ARG A 11 -9.56 3.86 -16.88
C ARG A 11 -8.24 4.25 -16.21
N LEU A 12 -7.91 3.66 -15.06
CA LEU A 12 -6.69 3.98 -14.32
C LEU A 12 -5.42 3.86 -15.17
N PRO A 13 -5.23 2.81 -16.02
CA PRO A 13 -4.04 2.73 -16.87
C PRO A 13 -3.84 3.94 -17.79
N ILE A 14 -4.92 4.45 -18.40
CA ILE A 14 -4.87 5.63 -19.30
C ILE A 14 -4.56 6.90 -18.50
N ILE A 15 -5.10 7.03 -17.29
CA ILE A 15 -4.84 8.16 -16.40
C ILE A 15 -3.37 8.14 -15.98
N MET A 16 -2.86 6.98 -15.56
CA MET A 16 -1.47 6.82 -15.13
C MET A 16 -0.50 7.13 -16.26
N GLN A 17 -0.76 6.68 -17.49
CA GLN A 17 0.07 7.02 -18.65
C GLN A 17 0.19 8.54 -18.86
N SER A 18 -0.92 9.27 -18.67
CA SER A 18 -0.92 10.73 -18.80
C SER A 18 -0.12 11.40 -17.67
N LEU A 19 -0.27 10.90 -16.44
CA LEU A 19 0.44 11.40 -15.26
C LEU A 19 1.95 11.13 -15.34
N THR A 20 2.37 9.93 -15.71
CA THR A 20 3.79 9.57 -15.84
C THR A 20 4.48 10.25 -17.01
N THR A 21 3.72 10.78 -17.98
CA THR A 21 4.25 11.62 -19.05
C THR A 21 4.42 13.09 -18.58
N ALA A 22 3.51 13.57 -17.74
CA ALA A 22 3.45 14.96 -17.32
C ALA A 22 4.31 15.28 -16.08
N TYR A 23 4.59 14.28 -15.25
CA TYR A 23 5.31 14.43 -13.99
C TYR A 23 6.51 13.49 -13.94
N ASP A 24 7.62 13.98 -13.39
CA ASP A 24 8.84 13.18 -13.21
C ASP A 24 8.66 12.05 -12.18
N LEU A 25 7.77 12.26 -11.20
CA LEU A 25 7.44 11.28 -10.16
C LEU A 25 5.94 11.32 -9.87
N VAL A 26 5.33 10.13 -9.82
CA VAL A 26 3.94 9.95 -9.41
C VAL A 26 3.93 8.96 -8.25
N VAL A 27 3.45 9.41 -7.08
CA VAL A 27 3.24 8.54 -5.92
C VAL A 27 1.75 8.29 -5.78
N VAL A 28 1.36 7.02 -5.71
CA VAL A 28 -0.02 6.62 -5.49
C VAL A 28 -0.12 5.97 -4.12
N GLU A 29 -0.84 6.60 -3.21
CA GLU A 29 -1.22 5.96 -1.95
C GLU A 29 -2.34 4.96 -2.27
N CYS A 30 -2.11 3.73 -1.84
CA CYS A 30 -3.09 2.66 -1.94
C CYS A 30 -3.48 2.30 -0.50
N GLY A 31 -4.79 2.22 -0.25
CA GLY A 31 -5.28 1.40 0.86
C GLY A 31 -4.96 -0.09 0.62
N PRO A 32 -5.66 -1.00 1.30
CA PRO A 32 -5.49 -2.44 1.08
C PRO A 32 -5.63 -2.79 -0.41
N ALA A 33 -4.55 -3.29 -1.01
CA ALA A 33 -4.47 -3.58 -2.43
C ALA A 33 -3.77 -4.92 -2.67
N ASP A 34 -4.24 -5.66 -3.67
CA ASP A 34 -3.60 -6.86 -4.17
C ASP A 34 -2.83 -6.55 -5.48
N ALA A 35 -2.13 -7.57 -5.98
CA ALA A 35 -1.38 -7.47 -7.23
C ALA A 35 -2.27 -7.04 -8.42
N GLN A 36 -3.53 -7.45 -8.45
CA GLN A 36 -4.46 -7.06 -9.52
C GLN A 36 -4.78 -5.57 -9.44
N GLY A 37 -5.00 -5.03 -8.24
CA GLY A 37 -5.19 -3.61 -8.01
C GLY A 37 -3.98 -2.79 -8.44
N ILE A 38 -2.78 -3.21 -8.03
CA ILE A 38 -1.52 -2.53 -8.36
C ILE A 38 -1.24 -2.56 -9.87
N SER A 39 -1.58 -3.66 -10.56
CA SER A 39 -1.36 -3.81 -12.01
C SER A 39 -2.11 -2.77 -12.86
N ARG A 40 -3.18 -2.18 -12.33
CA ARG A 40 -3.94 -1.12 -13.01
C ARG A 40 -3.25 0.25 -12.91
N LEU A 41 -2.31 0.38 -11.98
CA LEU A 41 -1.59 1.61 -11.67
C LEU A 41 -0.15 1.56 -12.18
N GLY A 42 0.50 0.41 -12.08
CA GLY A 42 1.92 0.24 -12.40
C GLY A 42 2.20 -0.05 -13.88
N GLY A 43 3.31 0.50 -14.38
CA GLY A 43 4.00 0.11 -15.61
C GLY A 43 5.34 -0.62 -15.33
N GLU A 44 6.18 -0.78 -16.34
CA GLU A 44 7.43 -1.57 -16.26
C GLU A 44 8.44 -1.09 -15.20
N ALA A 45 8.42 0.21 -14.82
CA ALA A 45 9.36 0.80 -13.87
C ALA A 45 8.73 1.12 -12.50
N THR A 46 7.68 0.40 -12.11
CA THR A 46 6.96 0.67 -10.86
C THR A 46 7.67 0.06 -9.67
N GLU A 47 8.10 0.89 -8.72
CA GLU A 47 8.56 0.45 -7.41
C GLU A 47 7.38 0.37 -6.43
N VAL A 48 7.33 -0.70 -5.63
CA VAL A 48 6.26 -0.93 -4.66
C VAL A 48 6.82 -0.83 -3.25
N PHE A 49 6.20 0.03 -2.45
CA PHE A 49 6.52 0.21 -1.04
C PHE A 49 5.37 -0.31 -0.18
N LEU A 50 5.65 -1.22 0.75
CA LEU A 50 4.68 -1.70 1.72
C LEU A 50 4.94 -1.00 3.06
N SER A 51 4.05 -0.07 3.40
CA SER A 51 4.11 0.64 4.68
C SER A 51 3.56 -0.22 5.81
N MET A 52 4.31 -0.38 6.89
CA MET A 52 3.92 -1.14 8.08
C MET A 52 4.30 -0.41 9.37
N LEU A 53 3.45 -0.51 10.38
CA LEU A 53 3.78 -0.06 11.75
C LEU A 53 4.55 -1.14 12.50
N GLU A 54 4.02 -2.36 12.47
CA GLU A 54 4.59 -3.55 13.11
C GLU A 54 4.75 -4.65 12.06
N ALA A 55 5.82 -5.44 12.18
CA ALA A 55 6.08 -6.56 11.28
C ALA A 55 5.38 -7.82 11.81
N ASP A 56 4.07 -7.89 11.61
CA ASP A 56 3.25 -9.03 12.00
C ASP A 56 3.08 -10.07 10.88
N ASP A 57 2.35 -11.15 11.18
CA ASP A 57 2.09 -12.23 10.23
C ASP A 57 1.25 -11.76 9.03
N GLU A 58 0.38 -10.77 9.21
CA GLU A 58 -0.47 -10.24 8.14
C GLU A 58 0.38 -9.47 7.12
N VAL A 59 1.28 -8.61 7.60
CA VAL A 59 2.25 -7.90 6.75
C VAL A 59 3.16 -8.88 6.03
N THR A 60 3.65 -9.90 6.73
CA THR A 60 4.49 -10.95 6.13
C THR A 60 3.76 -11.67 5.00
N GLN A 61 2.50 -12.05 5.22
CA GLN A 61 1.68 -12.71 4.20
C GLN A 61 1.37 -11.79 3.02
N ALA A 62 1.11 -10.50 3.26
CA ALA A 62 0.89 -9.52 2.20
C ALA A 62 2.15 -9.37 1.32
N ALA A 63 3.32 -9.27 1.93
CA ALA A 63 4.60 -9.19 1.22
C ALA A 63 4.85 -10.44 0.36
N VAL A 64 4.67 -11.64 0.93
CA VAL A 64 4.82 -12.91 0.20
C VAL A 64 3.88 -12.96 -1.00
N LYS A 65 2.60 -12.64 -0.83
CA LYS A 65 1.62 -12.66 -1.92
C LYS A 65 2.00 -11.70 -3.05
N LEU A 66 2.51 -10.51 -2.72
CA LEU A 66 2.93 -9.53 -3.74
C LEU A 66 4.15 -10.04 -4.52
N ILE A 67 5.14 -10.60 -3.83
CA ILE A 67 6.33 -11.20 -4.45
C ILE A 67 5.92 -12.33 -5.39
N GLU A 68 5.10 -13.27 -4.92
CA GLU A 68 4.60 -14.40 -5.72
C GLU A 68 3.76 -13.97 -6.92
N SER A 69 3.13 -12.78 -6.84
CA SER A 69 2.29 -12.23 -7.90
C SER A 69 3.05 -11.35 -8.91
N GLY A 70 4.38 -11.29 -8.82
CA GLY A 70 5.22 -10.59 -9.80
C GLY A 70 5.77 -9.24 -9.36
N TYR A 71 5.75 -8.92 -8.06
CA TYR A 71 6.39 -7.74 -7.48
C TYR A 71 7.57 -8.16 -6.56
N PRO A 72 8.68 -8.69 -7.13
CA PRO A 72 9.78 -9.24 -6.34
C PRO A 72 10.59 -8.19 -5.59
N ASP A 73 10.66 -6.96 -6.13
CA ASP A 73 11.46 -5.86 -5.59
C ASP A 73 10.64 -4.99 -4.61
N LEU A 74 9.97 -5.64 -3.66
CA LEU A 74 9.16 -4.96 -2.65
C LEU A 74 10.05 -4.32 -1.57
N THR A 75 9.81 -3.03 -1.29
CA THR A 75 10.49 -2.33 -0.18
C THR A 75 9.55 -2.19 1.02
N LEU A 76 9.95 -2.74 2.18
CA LEU A 76 9.22 -2.53 3.44
C LEU A 76 9.59 -1.18 4.05
N VAL A 77 8.60 -0.39 4.44
CA VAL A 77 8.78 0.95 5.01
C VAL A 77 8.09 1.02 6.37
N THR A 78 8.79 1.56 7.37
CA THR A 78 8.23 1.82 8.69
C THR A 78 8.46 3.29 9.07
N PRO A 79 7.49 3.96 9.71
CA PRO A 79 7.66 5.35 10.11
C PRO A 79 8.73 5.51 11.19
N LEU A 80 9.60 6.51 11.02
CA LEU A 80 10.57 6.88 12.04
C LEU A 80 9.86 7.47 13.25
N GLY A 81 10.25 7.02 14.45
CA GLY A 81 9.71 7.54 15.71
C GLY A 81 8.33 7.02 16.09
N HIS A 82 7.83 5.98 15.43
CA HIS A 82 6.65 5.27 15.93
C HIS A 82 7.00 4.51 17.21
N GLU A 83 6.50 5.00 18.34
CA GLU A 83 6.49 4.25 19.59
C GLU A 83 5.19 3.43 19.65
N PRO A 84 5.26 2.10 19.73
CA PRO A 84 4.07 1.30 19.94
C PRO A 84 3.41 1.73 21.26
N PRO A 85 2.07 1.70 21.36
CA PRO A 85 1.38 2.07 22.58
C PRO A 85 1.94 1.24 23.75
N GLY A 86 2.52 1.94 24.73
CA GLY A 86 3.12 1.27 25.88
C GLY A 86 2.11 0.40 26.63
N ASN A 87 2.61 -0.61 27.34
CA ASN A 87 1.76 -1.49 28.15
C ASN A 87 0.85 -0.66 29.07
N PRO A 88 -0.45 -1.03 29.19
CA PRO A 88 -1.36 -0.34 30.10
C PRO A 88 -0.77 -0.28 31.50
N VAL A 89 -0.49 0.93 31.99
CA VAL A 89 0.02 1.11 33.34
C VAL A 89 -1.14 0.86 34.32
N PRO A 90 -1.05 -0.11 35.23
CA PRO A 90 -2.12 -0.38 36.19
C PRO A 90 -2.50 0.89 36.96
N GLY A 91 -3.76 1.29 36.89
CA GLY A 91 -4.30 2.48 37.59
C GLY A 91 -4.42 3.76 36.76
N ARG A 92 -3.89 3.81 35.52
CA ARG A 92 -4.08 4.96 34.62
C ARG A 92 -5.27 4.71 33.70
N ARG A 93 -6.43 5.30 34.02
CA ARG A 93 -7.55 5.39 33.07
C ARG A 93 -7.21 6.50 32.08
N SER A 94 -6.82 6.16 30.86
CA SER A 94 -6.87 7.11 29.76
C SER A 94 -8.33 7.28 29.36
N ALA A 95 -8.94 8.38 29.80
CA ALA A 95 -10.17 8.85 29.22
C ALA A 95 -9.79 9.72 28.00
N ALA A 96 -10.25 9.30 26.83
CA ALA A 96 -10.39 10.12 25.64
C ALA A 96 -11.76 9.80 25.03
#